data_AF-A0A946N4Y8-F1
#
_entry.id   AF-A0A946N4Y8-F1
#
_cell.length_a   1.000
_cell.length_b   1.000
_cell.length_c   1.000
_cell.angle_alpha   90.00
_cell.angle_beta   90.00
_cell.angle_gamma   90.00
#
_symmetry.space_group_name_H-M   'P 1'
#
loop_
_entity.id
_entity.type
_entity.pdbx_description
1 polymer ?
#
loop_
_entity_poly.entity_id
_entity_poly.type
_entity_poly.pdbx_seq_one_letter_code
_entity_poly.pdbx_strand_id
1 'polypeptide(L)'
;MTMDDPTLDAVVAHFTNVPYIGDEAFDTFLKLHACPVDLSTVRLRFLSTMAYLGDAGDILPVLEELFERDLPEFSDGLEMLEFSRPFLGLWHELDRTLGQDLIILSPIPNAGSSDDLMTLLQLREEEVFIGFLEGIWDAEDEAVLTDVEAASLTALERASGKYSRLIQKRYSGSRAAWDGSVDDDLAEIIATDRIVEQLVRTVVDSLRVAPVGERSIRLRANALIDALEFTPGLPRDAINECIARKDEMVPLLLDELERQGSDGRDNALFFIIHILGELGEARTFAPLMKLLNSSANRTEDVLGDAVTENLPKILISTFDGDTALLYQLMNNETAGEFARNAAFEAWSYFVAAGQIDRTEAKDYLSSCFVKLQPREDNYVWIGWLYAISNLGFTELKDLVGKAYDIGLVFEGHITRGEFKDLVEAVAQTDDLVAHLKTENVEPFTSTIDVLSKWHGFSEEYLTAQKKAAQTKQPSLPKIGGEIPIINEFRDIGRNDLCPCGSGKKYKKCCLQ
;
A
#
# COMPACT_ATOMS: atom_id res chain seq x y z
N MET A 1 36.57 32.61 1.04
CA MET A 1 37.83 32.57 1.83
C MET A 1 38.44 31.19 1.66
N THR A 2 39.76 31.09 1.53
CA THR A 2 40.50 29.81 1.39
C THR A 2 40.98 29.31 2.75
N MET A 3 41.07 27.99 2.93
CA MET A 3 41.28 27.23 4.20
C MET A 3 42.52 27.55 5.07
N ASP A 4 43.33 28.56 4.75
CA ASP A 4 44.59 28.86 5.48
C ASP A 4 44.52 30.14 6.35
N ASP A 5 43.33 30.52 6.83
CA ASP A 5 43.17 31.69 7.72
C ASP A 5 43.23 31.27 9.21
N PRO A 6 44.25 31.70 9.99
CA PRO A 6 44.39 31.35 11.42
C PRO A 6 43.23 31.84 12.31
N THR A 7 42.33 32.69 11.81
CA THR A 7 41.07 32.99 12.51
C THR A 7 40.07 31.84 12.44
N LEU A 8 40.09 31.01 11.39
CA LEU A 8 39.18 29.88 11.24
C LEU A 8 39.46 28.78 12.27
N ASP A 9 40.73 28.48 12.56
CA ASP A 9 41.11 27.51 13.60
C ASP A 9 40.73 27.98 15.03
N ALA A 10 40.84 29.28 15.30
CA ALA A 10 40.42 29.87 16.57
C ALA A 10 38.89 29.92 16.72
N VAL A 11 38.19 30.13 15.60
CA VAL A 11 36.73 30.06 15.48
C VAL A 11 36.27 28.61 15.69
N VAL A 12 36.81 27.65 14.95
CA VAL A 12 36.52 26.20 15.08
C VAL A 12 36.79 25.69 16.51
N ALA A 13 37.88 26.13 17.16
CA ALA A 13 38.15 25.79 18.56
C ALA A 13 37.09 26.35 19.54
N HIS A 14 36.43 27.47 19.22
CA HIS A 14 35.38 28.08 20.04
C HIS A 14 34.03 27.33 19.98
N PHE A 15 33.83 26.49 18.94
CA PHE A 15 32.58 25.76 18.72
C PHE A 15 32.57 24.33 19.28
N THR A 16 33.67 23.85 19.84
CA THR A 16 33.77 22.50 20.46
C THR A 16 32.98 22.35 21.77
N ASN A 17 32.37 23.42 22.29
CA ASN A 17 31.61 23.36 23.55
C ASN A 17 30.51 24.43 23.64
N VAL A 18 29.71 24.59 22.58
CA VAL A 18 28.59 25.53 22.58
C VAL A 18 27.49 25.04 23.54
N PRO A 19 27.07 25.83 24.53
CA PRO A 19 25.97 25.44 25.41
C PRO A 19 24.62 25.57 24.68
N TYR A 20 23.70 24.64 24.98
CA TYR A 20 22.32 24.77 24.53
C TYR A 20 21.64 25.98 25.17
N ILE A 21 20.93 26.76 24.37
CA ILE A 21 20.28 28.01 24.79
C ILE A 21 18.96 27.80 25.55
N GLY A 22 18.48 26.55 25.63
CA GLY A 22 17.22 26.17 26.24
C GLY A 22 16.03 26.27 25.28
N ASP A 23 14.98 25.48 25.54
CA ASP A 23 13.82 25.27 24.66
C ASP A 23 13.12 26.57 24.27
N GLU A 24 12.77 27.41 25.26
CA GLU A 24 12.02 28.66 25.02
C GLU A 24 12.79 29.65 24.12
N ALA A 25 14.11 29.76 24.33
CA ALA A 25 14.96 30.62 23.53
C ALA A 25 15.13 30.04 22.11
N PHE A 26 15.23 28.71 22.00
CA PHE A 26 15.37 28.03 20.72
C PHE A 26 14.09 28.11 19.87
N ASP A 27 12.91 27.91 20.47
CA ASP A 27 11.62 28.10 19.79
C ASP A 27 11.45 29.53 19.28
N THR A 28 11.85 30.51 20.08
CA THR A 28 11.84 31.92 19.67
C THR A 28 12.78 32.15 18.50
N PHE A 29 13.96 31.52 18.53
CA PHE A 29 14.95 31.59 17.46
C PHE A 29 14.44 30.98 16.15
N LEU A 30 13.81 29.79 16.19
CA LEU A 30 13.22 29.15 15.01
C LEU A 30 12.15 30.02 14.36
N LYS A 31 11.24 30.59 15.18
CA LYS A 31 10.18 31.49 14.70
C LYS A 31 10.73 32.77 14.08
N LEU A 32 11.78 33.35 14.66
CA LEU A 32 12.42 34.56 14.13
C LEU A 32 12.99 34.34 12.73
N HIS A 33 13.53 33.15 12.48
CA HIS A 33 14.14 32.77 11.20
C HIS A 33 13.17 32.03 10.27
N ALA A 34 11.88 31.98 10.60
CA ALA A 34 10.86 31.29 9.82
C ALA A 34 11.21 29.83 9.46
N CYS A 35 11.86 29.11 10.39
CA CYS A 35 12.10 27.68 10.21
C CYS A 35 10.74 26.96 10.04
N PRO A 36 10.58 26.08 9.04
CA PRO A 36 9.29 25.45 8.75
C PRO A 36 8.89 24.40 9.78
N VAL A 37 9.84 23.93 10.60
CA VAL A 37 9.62 22.90 11.60
C VAL A 37 9.91 23.42 13.01
N ASP A 38 9.39 22.70 14.00
CA ASP A 38 9.55 23.05 15.41
C ASP A 38 10.79 22.41 16.08
N LEU A 39 11.06 22.81 17.33
CA LEU A 39 12.19 22.31 18.10
C LEU A 39 12.18 20.79 18.26
N SER A 40 11.02 20.17 18.44
CA SER A 40 10.89 18.72 18.56
C SER A 40 11.29 17.98 17.29
N THR A 41 10.88 18.50 16.14
CA THR A 41 11.26 17.95 14.84
C THR A 41 12.76 18.11 14.61
N VAL A 42 13.35 19.28 14.93
CA VAL A 42 14.80 19.50 14.87
C VAL A 42 15.56 18.52 15.79
N ARG A 43 15.05 18.26 17.00
CA ARG A 43 15.64 17.30 17.94
C ARG A 43 15.68 15.89 17.36
N LEU A 44 14.56 15.42 16.81
CA LEU A 44 14.50 14.10 16.21
C LEU A 44 15.37 14.00 14.96
N ARG A 45 15.48 15.07 14.17
CA ARG A 45 16.38 15.16 13.02
C ARG A 45 17.82 14.97 13.41
N PHE A 46 18.26 15.68 14.45
CA PHE A 46 19.62 15.52 14.95
C PHE A 46 19.82 14.13 15.53
N LEU A 47 18.86 13.61 16.31
CA LEU A 47 18.93 12.27 16.87
C LEU A 47 19.11 11.19 15.78
N SER A 48 18.31 11.22 14.72
CA SER A 48 18.39 10.25 13.62
C SER A 48 19.70 10.36 12.85
N THR A 49 20.12 11.59 12.50
CA THR A 49 21.37 11.81 11.77
C THR A 49 22.58 11.38 12.58
N MET A 50 22.62 11.70 13.87
CA MET A 50 23.69 11.28 14.78
C MET A 50 23.75 9.76 14.93
N ALA A 51 22.59 9.11 15.04
CA ALA A 51 22.53 7.66 15.16
C ALA A 51 23.06 6.98 13.88
N TYR A 52 22.73 7.50 12.71
CA TYR A 52 23.05 6.89 11.42
C TYR A 52 24.45 7.22 10.87
N LEU A 53 24.81 8.51 10.82
CA LEU A 53 26.08 8.98 10.26
C LEU A 53 27.22 9.06 11.30
N GLY A 54 26.88 8.98 12.60
CA GLY A 54 27.81 9.22 13.69
C GLY A 54 28.10 10.72 13.92
N ASP A 55 29.10 11.01 14.74
CA ASP A 55 29.53 12.39 15.02
C ASP A 55 30.42 12.93 13.88
N ALA A 56 29.78 13.28 12.76
CA ALA A 56 30.46 13.95 11.66
C ALA A 56 30.66 15.45 11.93
N GLY A 57 30.02 16.02 12.95
CA GLY A 57 30.12 17.43 13.37
C GLY A 57 29.63 18.48 12.37
N ASP A 58 29.34 18.09 11.12
CA ASP A 58 28.83 18.97 10.08
C ASP A 58 27.30 18.95 10.04
N ILE A 59 26.69 19.91 10.74
CA ILE A 59 25.24 20.07 10.79
C ILE A 59 24.68 20.84 9.58
N LEU A 60 25.51 21.45 8.74
CA LEU A 60 25.03 22.35 7.69
C LEU A 60 24.11 21.68 6.68
N PRO A 61 24.40 20.45 6.17
CA PRO A 61 23.47 19.76 5.27
C PRO A 61 22.11 19.52 5.93
N VAL A 62 22.11 19.19 7.22
CA VAL A 62 20.88 18.99 7.99
C VAL A 62 20.10 20.30 8.13
N LEU A 63 20.78 21.42 8.36
CA LEU A 63 20.14 22.74 8.41
C LEU A 63 19.58 23.14 7.05
N GLU A 64 20.29 22.90 5.95
CA GLU A 64 19.78 23.16 4.60
C GLU A 64 18.48 22.39 4.36
N GLU A 65 18.41 21.11 4.72
CA GLU A 65 17.20 20.30 4.58
C GLU A 65 16.06 20.76 5.48
N LEU A 66 16.35 21.07 6.76
CA LEU A 66 15.36 21.58 7.71
C LEU A 66 14.73 22.90 7.27
N PHE A 67 15.43 23.69 6.46
CA PHE A 67 14.94 24.94 5.86
C PHE A 67 14.45 24.76 4.42
N GLU A 68 14.20 23.52 3.96
CA GLU A 68 13.75 23.24 2.59
C GLU A 68 14.68 23.83 1.50
N ARG A 69 15.97 23.92 1.83
CA ARG A 69 17.04 24.55 1.03
C ARG A 69 16.86 26.06 0.81
N ASP A 70 16.07 26.72 1.65
CA ASP A 70 15.85 28.16 1.71
C ASP A 70 16.38 28.74 3.04
N LEU A 71 17.69 28.58 3.27
CA LEU A 71 18.35 29.16 4.44
C LEU A 71 18.32 30.69 4.40
N PRO A 72 18.32 31.37 5.57
CA PRO A 72 18.47 32.82 5.62
C PRO A 72 19.72 33.30 4.85
N GLU A 73 19.60 34.45 4.19
CA GLU A 73 20.76 35.06 3.53
C GLU A 73 21.77 35.58 4.57
N PHE A 74 23.02 35.15 4.45
CA PHE A 74 24.13 35.60 5.31
C PHE A 74 25.08 36.50 4.54
N SER A 75 25.51 37.60 5.15
CA SER A 75 26.44 38.56 4.57
C SER A 75 27.90 38.08 4.57
N ASP A 76 28.27 37.25 5.55
CA ASP A 76 29.58 36.61 5.66
C ASP A 76 29.52 35.29 6.45
N GLY A 77 30.67 34.62 6.56
CA GLY A 77 30.76 33.35 7.30
C GLY A 77 30.59 33.51 8.81
N LEU A 78 30.81 34.69 9.39
CA LEU A 78 30.62 34.91 10.83
C LEU A 78 29.13 34.95 11.16
N GLU A 79 28.32 35.59 10.32
CA GLU A 79 26.86 35.61 10.47
C GLU A 79 26.26 34.21 10.34
N MET A 80 26.73 33.42 9.37
CA MET A 80 26.34 32.00 9.22
C MET A 80 26.72 31.16 10.46
N LEU A 81 27.89 31.41 11.05
CA LEU A 81 28.35 30.73 12.26
C LEU A 81 27.53 31.12 13.50
N GLU A 82 27.18 32.40 13.67
CA GLU A 82 26.31 32.82 14.78
C GLU A 82 24.89 32.26 14.61
N PHE A 83 24.39 32.13 13.37
CA PHE A 83 23.13 31.46 13.07
C PHE A 83 23.16 29.96 13.39
N SER A 84 24.25 29.25 13.07
CA SER A 84 24.35 27.80 13.34
C SER A 84 24.60 27.47 14.82
N ARG A 85 25.04 28.46 15.60
CA ARG A 85 25.43 28.27 17.00
C ARG A 85 24.35 27.68 17.91
N PRO A 86 23.08 28.16 17.92
CA PRO A 86 22.01 27.51 18.67
C PRO A 86 21.88 26.02 18.34
N PHE A 87 21.90 25.67 17.06
CA PHE A 87 21.79 24.30 16.57
C PHE A 87 22.96 23.42 17.05
N LEU A 88 24.20 23.92 16.97
CA LEU A 88 25.37 23.23 17.52
C LEU A 88 25.23 23.00 19.04
N GLY A 89 24.68 23.98 19.76
CA GLY A 89 24.39 23.82 21.19
C GLY A 89 23.39 22.70 21.47
N LEU A 90 22.34 22.60 20.67
CA LEU A 90 21.35 21.51 20.74
C LEU A 90 21.96 20.16 20.37
N TRP A 91 22.74 20.08 19.29
CA TRP A 91 23.46 18.87 18.87
C TRP A 91 24.31 18.30 20.00
N HIS A 92 25.15 19.14 20.64
CA HIS A 92 25.98 18.70 21.76
C HIS A 92 25.17 18.29 23.00
N GLU A 93 24.02 18.92 23.24
CA GLU A 93 23.11 18.52 24.33
C GLU A 93 22.53 17.13 24.07
N LEU A 94 22.09 16.87 22.84
CA LEU A 94 21.57 15.58 22.42
C LEU A 94 22.67 14.51 22.48
N ASP A 95 23.89 14.82 22.05
CA ASP A 95 25.03 13.88 22.12
C ASP A 95 25.34 13.47 23.56
N ARG A 96 25.33 14.43 24.48
CA ARG A 96 25.55 14.18 25.92
C ARG A 96 24.43 13.35 26.55
N THR A 97 23.21 13.50 26.06
CA THR A 97 22.02 12.77 26.57
C THR A 97 21.73 11.48 25.80
N LEU A 98 22.49 11.20 24.73
CA LEU A 98 22.33 10.05 23.84
C LEU A 98 22.60 8.73 24.61
N GLY A 99 21.54 8.13 25.17
CA GLY A 99 21.60 6.92 26.01
C GLY A 99 21.05 7.09 27.44
N GLN A 100 20.48 8.24 27.77
CA GLN A 100 19.70 8.50 28.99
C GLN A 100 18.24 8.90 28.62
N ASP A 101 17.45 9.45 29.55
CA ASP A 101 16.02 9.83 29.42
C ASP A 101 15.73 10.80 28.24
N LEU A 102 15.91 10.36 27.00
CA LEU A 102 15.61 11.09 25.78
C LEU A 102 14.10 11.28 25.69
N ILE A 103 13.68 12.53 25.60
CA ILE A 103 12.32 12.88 25.16
C ILE A 103 12.32 12.68 23.64
N ILE A 104 11.53 11.71 23.18
CA ILE A 104 11.43 11.38 21.76
C ILE A 104 10.28 12.16 21.16
N LEU A 105 9.07 11.96 21.69
CA LEU A 105 7.90 12.71 21.27
C LEU A 105 7.63 13.83 22.26
N SER A 106 7.18 14.99 21.76
CA SER A 106 6.80 16.10 22.60
C SER A 106 5.69 15.71 23.58
N PRO A 107 5.68 16.27 24.81
CA PRO A 107 4.60 16.03 25.75
C PRO A 107 3.24 16.34 25.13
N ILE A 108 2.26 15.47 25.41
CA ILE A 108 0.90 15.66 24.93
C ILE A 108 0.34 16.95 25.55
N PRO A 109 -0.06 17.94 24.73
CA PRO A 109 -0.70 19.15 25.24
C PRO A 109 -2.08 18.78 25.81
N ASN A 110 -2.73 19.72 26.51
CA ASN A 110 -4.10 19.50 26.98
C ASN A 110 -5.06 19.42 25.78
N ALA A 111 -5.27 18.21 25.25
CA ALA A 111 -6.10 17.94 24.09
C ALA A 111 -7.55 17.66 24.52
N GLY A 112 -8.34 18.72 24.64
CA GLY A 112 -9.74 18.63 25.06
C GLY A 112 -10.75 18.71 23.91
N SER A 113 -10.29 19.02 22.71
CA SER A 113 -11.12 19.23 21.53
C SER A 113 -10.59 18.50 20.30
N SER A 114 -11.43 18.39 19.27
CA SER A 114 -11.02 17.85 17.98
C SER A 114 -9.90 18.66 17.33
N ASP A 115 -9.88 19.98 17.50
CA ASP A 115 -8.86 20.85 16.92
C ASP A 115 -7.50 20.61 17.60
N ASP A 116 -7.50 20.44 18.93
CA ASP A 116 -6.28 20.10 19.67
C ASP A 116 -5.70 18.74 19.24
N LEU A 117 -6.56 17.75 18.98
CA LEU A 117 -6.13 16.45 18.46
C LEU A 117 -5.53 16.56 17.06
N MET A 118 -6.11 17.39 16.18
CA MET A 118 -5.55 17.60 14.84
C MET A 118 -4.17 18.25 14.89
N THR A 119 -3.98 19.25 15.75
CA THR A 119 -2.67 19.87 15.98
C THR A 119 -1.66 18.86 16.53
N LEU A 120 -2.07 18.02 17.49
CA LEU A 120 -1.21 16.96 18.01
C LEU A 120 -0.84 15.93 16.94
N LEU A 121 -1.79 15.49 16.12
CA LEU A 121 -1.55 14.51 15.05
C LEU A 121 -0.58 15.06 13.98
N GLN A 122 -0.74 16.33 13.59
CA GLN A 122 0.18 17.00 12.67
C GLN A 122 1.59 17.07 13.24
N LEU A 123 1.71 17.47 14.51
CA LEU A 123 2.98 17.47 15.23
C LEU A 123 3.63 16.07 15.22
N ARG A 124 2.87 15.01 15.47
CA ARG A 124 3.37 13.63 15.45
C ARG A 124 3.83 13.18 14.07
N GLU A 125 3.14 13.58 13.01
CA GLU A 125 3.60 13.32 11.65
C GLU A 125 4.92 14.03 11.36
N GLU A 126 5.04 15.32 11.69
CA GLU A 126 6.27 16.09 11.51
C GLU A 126 7.43 15.51 12.33
N GLU A 127 7.22 15.23 13.62
CA GLU A 127 8.21 14.62 14.51
C GLU A 127 8.76 13.30 13.97
N VAL A 128 7.88 12.39 13.53
CA VAL A 128 8.32 11.03 13.16
C VAL A 128 8.81 10.98 11.71
N PHE A 129 8.06 11.55 10.76
CA PHE A 129 8.44 11.49 9.34
C PHE A 129 9.60 12.43 9.06
N ILE A 130 9.39 13.74 9.21
CA ILE A 130 10.41 14.74 8.90
C ILE A 130 11.53 14.68 9.93
N GLY A 131 11.19 14.60 11.21
CA GLY A 131 12.16 14.59 12.28
C GLY A 131 13.02 13.33 12.22
N PHE A 132 12.44 12.13 12.30
CA PHE A 132 13.26 10.93 12.48
C PHE A 132 13.58 10.15 11.19
N LEU A 133 12.56 9.79 10.40
CA LEU A 133 12.71 8.86 9.28
C LEU A 133 13.53 9.43 8.13
N GLU A 134 13.21 10.67 7.72
CA GLU A 134 13.91 11.39 6.65
C GLU A 134 15.35 11.80 7.03
N GLY A 135 15.75 11.61 8.29
CA GLY A 135 17.15 11.79 8.72
C GLY A 135 18.01 10.54 8.52
N ILE A 136 17.41 9.42 8.10
CA ILE A 136 18.09 8.14 7.82
C ILE A 136 17.99 7.79 6.35
N TRP A 137 16.79 7.87 5.77
CA TRP A 137 16.58 7.67 4.34
C TRP A 137 17.11 8.86 3.56
N ASP A 138 17.81 8.60 2.46
CA ASP A 138 18.24 9.65 1.54
C ASP A 138 17.15 10.00 0.52
N ALA A 139 17.46 10.94 -0.38
CA ALA A 139 16.53 11.41 -1.40
C ALA A 139 16.16 10.35 -2.46
N GLU A 140 16.87 9.22 -2.51
CA GLU A 140 16.57 8.07 -3.37
C GLU A 140 15.82 6.96 -2.60
N ASP A 141 15.37 7.23 -1.37
CA ASP A 141 14.78 6.27 -0.45
C ASP A 141 15.72 5.08 -0.15
N GLU A 142 17.04 5.32 -0.14
CA GLU A 142 18.07 4.33 0.16
C GLU A 142 18.77 4.61 1.49
N ALA A 143 19.19 3.53 2.16
CA ALA A 143 20.05 3.61 3.35
C ALA A 143 20.90 2.34 3.52
N VAL A 144 22.09 2.46 4.12
CA VAL A 144 22.98 1.33 4.41
C VAL A 144 22.61 0.74 5.77
N LEU A 145 21.85 -0.35 5.77
CA LEU A 145 21.20 -0.92 6.94
C LEU A 145 21.34 -2.45 7.01
N THR A 146 21.24 -3.00 8.22
CA THR A 146 20.98 -4.42 8.43
C THR A 146 19.50 -4.74 8.18
N ASP A 147 19.15 -6.02 8.00
CA ASP A 147 17.74 -6.45 7.85
C ASP A 147 16.88 -6.02 9.05
N VAL A 148 17.44 -6.08 10.26
CA VAL A 148 16.73 -5.72 11.50
C VAL A 148 16.48 -4.22 11.59
N GLU A 149 17.46 -3.40 11.19
CA GLU A 149 17.33 -1.93 11.18
C GLU A 149 16.28 -1.49 10.15
N ALA A 150 16.35 -2.01 8.92
CA ALA A 150 15.36 -1.73 7.88
C ALA A 150 13.94 -2.15 8.31
N ALA A 151 13.77 -3.37 8.84
CA ALA A 151 12.48 -3.84 9.33
C ALA A 151 11.95 -2.99 10.51
N SER A 152 12.83 -2.46 11.37
CA SER A 152 12.44 -1.59 12.48
C SER A 152 11.97 -0.21 12.00
N LEU A 153 12.63 0.36 10.98
CA LEU A 153 12.20 1.60 10.33
C LEU A 153 10.86 1.43 9.60
N THR A 154 10.69 0.32 8.90
CA THR A 154 9.42 -0.04 8.27
C THR A 154 8.30 -0.22 9.29
N ALA A 155 8.58 -0.85 10.43
CA ALA A 155 7.63 -0.95 11.53
C ALA A 155 7.28 0.42 12.14
N LEU A 156 8.24 1.33 12.23
CA LEU A 156 8.05 2.70 12.70
C LEU A 156 7.13 3.47 11.74
N GLU A 157 7.39 3.43 10.44
CA GLU A 157 6.53 4.04 9.41
C GLU A 157 5.10 3.51 9.45
N ARG A 158 4.94 2.20 9.59
CA ARG A 158 3.62 1.57 9.68
C ARG A 158 2.87 1.99 10.95
N ALA A 159 3.58 2.11 12.07
CA ALA A 159 3.02 2.58 13.33
C ALA A 159 2.61 4.06 13.24
N SER A 160 3.48 4.93 12.75
CA SER A 160 3.21 6.37 12.60
C SER A 160 2.13 6.67 11.55
N GLY A 161 1.97 5.82 10.53
CA GLY A 161 0.86 5.93 9.57
C GLY A 161 -0.55 5.84 10.20
N LYS A 162 -0.67 5.44 11.48
CA LYS A 162 -1.93 5.57 12.24
C LYS A 162 -2.33 7.03 12.43
N TYR A 163 -1.37 7.95 12.59
CA TYR A 163 -1.65 9.37 12.73
C TYR A 163 -2.35 9.90 11.48
N SER A 164 -1.82 9.58 10.29
CA SER A 164 -2.40 9.94 9.00
C SER A 164 -3.81 9.37 8.82
N ARG A 165 -4.05 8.13 9.25
CA ARG A 165 -5.39 7.51 9.19
C ARG A 165 -6.41 8.22 10.08
N LEU A 166 -6.01 8.64 11.29
CA LEU A 166 -6.88 9.42 12.19
C LEU A 166 -7.18 10.80 11.60
N ILE A 167 -6.18 11.45 11.01
CA ILE A 167 -6.33 12.71 10.25
C ILE A 167 -7.36 12.53 9.12
N GLN A 168 -7.18 11.54 8.26
CA GLN A 168 -8.07 11.26 7.13
C GLN A 168 -9.50 10.92 7.58
N LYS A 169 -9.65 10.11 8.63
CA LYS A 169 -10.95 9.78 9.23
C LYS A 169 -11.72 11.05 9.57
N ARG A 170 -11.06 12.05 10.15
CA ARG A 170 -11.68 13.34 10.53
C ARG A 170 -11.95 14.27 9.34
N TYR A 171 -11.07 14.31 8.33
CA TYR A 171 -11.31 15.10 7.12
C TYR A 171 -12.42 14.55 6.21
N SER A 172 -12.66 13.23 6.22
CA SER A 172 -13.62 12.57 5.31
C SER A 172 -15.11 12.92 5.54
N GLY A 173 -15.46 13.63 6.60
CA GLY A 173 -16.78 14.29 6.75
C GLY A 173 -18.02 13.38 6.87
N SER A 174 -17.87 12.06 7.00
CA SER A 174 -19.02 11.17 7.25
C SER A 174 -19.59 11.40 8.66
N ARG A 175 -20.92 11.56 8.77
CA ARG A 175 -21.63 11.73 10.06
C ARG A 175 -21.49 10.52 11.00
N ALA A 176 -21.01 9.38 10.49
CA ALA A 176 -20.65 8.20 11.26
C ALA A 176 -19.19 8.23 11.78
N ALA A 177 -18.30 9.06 11.23
CA ALA A 177 -16.91 9.21 11.68
C ALA A 177 -16.78 9.98 13.02
N TRP A 178 -17.89 10.49 13.54
CA TRP A 178 -18.00 11.23 14.81
C TRP A 178 -18.43 10.33 15.99
N ASP A 179 -18.45 9.00 15.83
CA ASP A 179 -18.86 8.08 16.89
C ASP A 179 -17.77 7.85 17.96
N GLY A 180 -16.50 8.07 17.62
CA GLY A 180 -15.38 8.05 18.57
C GLY A 180 -15.31 9.32 19.40
N SER A 181 -15.20 9.17 20.72
CA SER A 181 -14.97 10.33 21.58
C SER A 181 -13.55 10.86 21.38
N VAL A 182 -13.33 12.15 21.66
CA VAL A 182 -11.98 12.75 21.72
C VAL A 182 -11.07 11.93 22.65
N ASP A 183 -11.63 11.34 23.71
CA ASP A 183 -10.89 10.50 24.66
C ASP A 183 -10.44 9.16 24.04
N ASP A 184 -11.24 8.55 23.16
CA ASP A 184 -10.89 7.29 22.50
C ASP A 184 -9.76 7.48 21.49
N ASP A 185 -9.87 8.53 20.66
CA ASP A 185 -8.81 8.88 19.70
C ASP A 185 -7.52 9.29 20.44
N LEU A 186 -7.64 10.04 21.55
CA LEU A 186 -6.49 10.36 22.39
C LEU A 186 -5.84 9.11 22.99
N ALA A 187 -6.64 8.14 23.44
CA ALA A 187 -6.12 6.87 23.94
C ALA A 187 -5.40 6.07 22.84
N GLU A 188 -5.90 6.09 21.60
CA GLU A 188 -5.24 5.49 20.43
C GLU A 188 -3.93 6.19 20.09
N ILE A 189 -3.88 7.52 20.14
CA ILE A 189 -2.66 8.31 19.96
C ILE A 189 -1.64 7.95 21.04
N ILE A 190 -2.02 7.94 22.32
CA ILE A 190 -1.13 7.56 23.44
C ILE A 190 -0.58 6.15 23.26
N ALA A 191 -1.40 5.20 22.80
CA ALA A 191 -0.95 3.84 22.54
C ALA A 191 0.04 3.78 21.36
N THR A 192 -0.18 4.59 20.33
CA THR A 192 0.70 4.70 19.16
C THR A 192 2.02 5.38 19.52
N ASP A 193 1.98 6.48 20.28
CA ASP A 193 3.14 7.21 20.80
C ASP A 193 4.10 6.24 21.51
N ARG A 194 3.59 5.37 22.40
CA ARG A 194 4.43 4.38 23.11
C ARG A 194 5.14 3.41 22.17
N ILE A 195 4.47 2.97 21.11
CA ILE A 195 5.06 2.06 20.12
C ILE A 195 6.13 2.79 19.31
N VAL A 196 5.82 4.01 18.86
CA VAL A 196 6.75 4.88 18.13
C VAL A 196 7.99 5.17 18.95
N GLU A 197 7.84 5.59 20.21
CA GLU A 197 8.98 5.84 21.10
C GLU A 197 9.85 4.60 21.29
N GLN A 198 9.24 3.43 21.49
CA GLN A 198 9.98 2.18 21.63
C GLN A 198 10.76 1.82 20.35
N LEU A 199 10.14 1.98 19.17
CA LEU A 199 10.78 1.70 17.89
C LEU A 199 11.92 2.68 17.60
N VAL A 200 11.72 3.98 17.85
CA VAL A 200 12.77 5.00 17.72
C VAL A 200 13.97 4.64 18.61
N ARG A 201 13.76 4.28 19.89
CA ARG A 201 14.85 3.84 20.77
C ARG A 201 15.58 2.62 20.21
N THR A 202 14.82 1.63 19.74
CA THR A 202 15.37 0.39 19.17
C THR A 202 16.25 0.68 17.96
N VAL A 203 15.80 1.56 17.06
CA VAL A 203 16.55 1.98 15.87
C VAL A 203 17.81 2.74 16.27
N VAL A 204 17.70 3.76 17.14
CA VAL A 204 18.84 4.55 17.61
C VAL A 204 19.89 3.65 18.27
N ASP A 205 19.48 2.76 19.16
CA ASP A 205 20.38 1.85 19.86
C ASP A 205 21.07 0.90 18.88
N SER A 206 20.32 0.34 17.91
CA SER A 206 20.89 -0.55 16.88
C SER A 206 21.88 0.17 15.97
N LEU A 207 21.56 1.39 15.53
CA LEU A 207 22.40 2.13 14.60
C LEU A 207 23.75 2.53 15.21
N ARG A 208 23.76 2.85 16.50
CA ARG A 208 24.94 3.29 17.25
C ARG A 208 25.90 2.17 17.63
N VAL A 209 25.39 0.96 17.89
CA VAL A 209 26.25 -0.17 18.25
C VAL A 209 26.88 -0.80 17.00
N ALA A 210 27.99 -1.52 17.19
CA ALA A 210 28.54 -2.33 16.11
C ALA A 210 27.47 -3.34 15.66
N PRO A 211 27.17 -3.43 14.35
CA PRO A 211 26.00 -4.15 13.88
C PRO A 211 26.15 -5.65 14.16
N VAL A 212 25.04 -6.29 14.54
CA VAL A 212 24.93 -7.76 14.61
C VAL A 212 24.62 -8.29 13.21
N GLY A 213 25.53 -8.06 12.25
CA GLY A 213 25.32 -8.38 10.84
C GLY A 213 26.05 -7.42 9.89
N GLU A 214 26.04 -7.72 8.60
CA GLU A 214 26.60 -6.84 7.57
C GLU A 214 25.51 -5.86 7.10
N ARG A 215 25.80 -4.55 7.13
CA ARG A 215 24.92 -3.53 6.54
C ARG A 215 25.12 -3.51 5.03
N SER A 216 24.03 -3.37 4.29
CA SER A 216 24.04 -3.21 2.83
C SER A 216 23.09 -2.10 2.45
N ILE A 217 23.17 -1.61 1.22
CA ILE A 217 22.17 -0.69 0.68
C ILE A 217 20.80 -1.38 0.75
N ARG A 218 19.81 -0.66 1.28
CA ARG A 218 18.41 -1.07 1.38
C ARG A 218 17.53 0.03 0.81
N LEU A 219 16.58 -0.36 -0.02
CA LEU A 219 15.48 0.49 -0.41
C LEU A 219 14.42 0.52 0.69
N ARG A 220 13.82 1.68 0.91
CA ARG A 220 12.65 1.85 1.77
C ARG A 220 11.50 0.96 1.29
N ALA A 221 10.79 0.34 2.23
CA ALA A 221 9.73 -0.61 1.89
C ALA A 221 8.61 0.00 1.03
N ASN A 222 8.24 1.26 1.29
CA ASN A 222 7.25 1.96 0.47
C ASN A 222 7.75 2.24 -0.96
N ALA A 223 9.04 2.52 -1.14
CA ALA A 223 9.64 2.66 -2.47
C ALA A 223 9.59 1.35 -3.28
N LEU A 224 9.71 0.19 -2.61
CA LEU A 224 9.49 -1.11 -3.26
C LEU A 224 8.04 -1.28 -3.73
N ILE A 225 7.05 -0.86 -2.93
CA ILE A 225 5.64 -0.91 -3.32
C ILE A 225 5.37 0.04 -4.48
N ASP A 226 5.94 1.24 -4.46
CA ASP A 226 5.85 2.19 -5.57
C ASP A 226 6.52 1.64 -6.84
N ALA A 227 7.64 0.92 -6.70
CA ALA A 227 8.27 0.26 -7.84
C ALA A 227 7.37 -0.83 -8.45
N LEU A 228 6.53 -1.52 -7.68
CA LEU A 228 5.52 -2.45 -8.22
C LEU A 228 4.44 -1.72 -9.03
N GLU A 229 4.11 -0.48 -8.67
CA GLU A 229 3.11 0.32 -9.39
C GLU A 229 3.67 0.92 -10.68
N PHE A 230 4.87 1.52 -10.61
CA PHE A 230 5.34 2.44 -11.63
C PHE A 230 6.40 1.87 -12.59
N THR A 231 7.01 0.72 -12.26
CA THR A 231 8.03 0.13 -13.14
C THR A 231 7.40 -0.36 -14.45
N PRO A 232 7.88 0.11 -15.62
CA PRO A 232 7.37 -0.39 -16.89
C PRO A 232 7.74 -1.87 -17.10
N GLY A 233 6.75 -2.72 -17.33
CA GLY A 233 6.95 -4.14 -17.56
C GLY A 233 6.95 -4.94 -16.25
N LEU A 234 7.77 -6.00 -16.18
CA LEU A 234 7.83 -6.87 -15.00
C LEU A 234 8.86 -6.33 -13.99
N PRO A 235 8.47 -5.87 -12.79
CA PRO A 235 9.37 -5.32 -11.77
C PRO A 235 10.15 -6.42 -11.03
N ARG A 236 11.08 -7.08 -11.73
CA ARG A 236 11.82 -8.24 -11.22
C ARG A 236 12.57 -7.95 -9.92
N ASP A 237 13.25 -6.81 -9.85
CA ASP A 237 14.08 -6.46 -8.69
C ASP A 237 13.20 -6.18 -7.47
N ALA A 238 12.13 -5.40 -7.63
CA ALA A 238 11.18 -5.13 -6.54
C ALA A 238 10.45 -6.40 -6.07
N ILE A 239 10.04 -7.30 -6.98
CA ILE A 239 9.44 -8.59 -6.62
C ILE A 239 10.43 -9.44 -5.80
N ASN A 240 11.68 -9.57 -6.27
CA ASN A 240 12.71 -10.35 -5.58
C ASN A 240 13.03 -9.76 -4.19
N GLU A 241 13.14 -8.43 -4.09
CA GLU A 241 13.34 -7.73 -2.81
C GLU A 241 12.17 -7.98 -1.85
N CYS A 242 10.92 -7.88 -2.32
CA CYS A 242 9.73 -8.15 -1.52
C CYS A 242 9.73 -9.58 -0.95
N ILE A 243 10.10 -10.56 -1.78
CA ILE A 243 10.16 -11.97 -1.39
C ILE A 243 11.33 -12.22 -0.42
N ALA A 244 12.50 -11.64 -0.69
CA ALA A 244 13.69 -11.78 0.15
C ALA A 244 13.47 -11.19 1.55
N ARG A 245 12.70 -10.09 1.64
CA ARG A 245 12.38 -9.35 2.87
C ARG A 245 10.98 -9.68 3.40
N LYS A 246 10.50 -10.91 3.20
CA LYS A 246 9.10 -11.29 3.51
C LYS A 246 8.61 -10.90 4.91
N ASP A 247 9.44 -11.01 5.95
CA ASP A 247 9.02 -10.73 7.33
C ASP A 247 8.72 -9.24 7.54
N GLU A 248 9.43 -8.38 6.81
CA GLU A 248 9.22 -6.94 6.77
C GLU A 248 8.08 -6.55 5.82
N MET A 249 8.04 -7.16 4.63
CA MET A 249 7.18 -6.72 3.53
C MET A 249 5.76 -7.25 3.63
N VAL A 250 5.56 -8.51 4.04
CA VAL A 250 4.21 -9.13 4.07
C VAL A 250 3.18 -8.29 4.83
N PRO A 251 3.46 -7.72 6.02
CA PRO A 251 2.51 -6.84 6.69
C PRO A 251 2.06 -5.64 5.87
N LEU A 252 2.98 -5.01 5.11
CA LEU A 252 2.64 -3.87 4.24
C LEU A 252 1.84 -4.31 3.01
N LEU A 253 2.21 -5.45 2.41
CA LEU A 253 1.50 -6.00 1.26
C LEU A 253 0.06 -6.39 1.61
N LEU A 254 -0.16 -6.94 2.81
CA LEU A 254 -1.49 -7.22 3.34
C LEU A 254 -2.28 -5.94 3.60
N ASP A 255 -1.67 -4.91 4.22
CA ASP A 255 -2.31 -3.62 4.44
C ASP A 255 -2.74 -2.95 3.11
N GLU A 256 -1.96 -3.12 2.03
CA GLU A 256 -2.31 -2.67 0.66
C GLU A 256 -3.52 -3.44 0.11
N LEU A 257 -3.50 -4.77 0.19
CA LEU A 257 -4.61 -5.59 -0.26
C LEU A 257 -5.90 -5.31 0.54
N GLU A 258 -5.81 -5.12 1.86
CA GLU A 258 -6.97 -4.84 2.72
C GLU A 258 -7.66 -3.50 2.43
N ARG A 259 -6.90 -2.51 1.96
CA ARG A 259 -7.43 -1.23 1.49
C ARG A 259 -8.24 -1.37 0.19
N GLN A 260 -8.01 -2.43 -0.59
CA GLN A 260 -8.79 -2.81 -1.78
C GLN A 260 -8.79 -1.75 -2.92
N GLY A 261 -7.90 -0.75 -2.82
CA GLY A 261 -7.60 0.28 -3.81
C GLY A 261 -8.80 1.02 -4.40
N SER A 262 -9.13 2.20 -3.87
CA SER A 262 -9.89 3.23 -4.60
C SER A 262 -9.00 4.37 -5.12
N ASP A 263 -7.69 4.24 -4.91
CA ASP A 263 -6.63 5.23 -5.16
C ASP A 263 -5.86 4.99 -6.47
N GLY A 264 -6.21 3.93 -7.21
CA GLY A 264 -5.68 3.66 -8.56
C GLY A 264 -4.33 2.93 -8.60
N ARG A 265 -3.93 2.25 -7.52
CA ARG A 265 -2.70 1.44 -7.44
C ARG A 265 -2.91 -0.02 -7.87
N ASP A 266 -3.54 -0.20 -9.01
CA ASP A 266 -3.99 -1.52 -9.46
C ASP A 266 -2.84 -2.42 -9.92
N ASN A 267 -1.76 -1.84 -10.47
CA ASN A 267 -0.59 -2.60 -10.87
C ASN A 267 0.16 -3.15 -9.64
N ALA A 268 0.31 -2.34 -8.58
CA ALA A 268 0.89 -2.82 -7.33
C ALA A 268 0.06 -3.96 -6.76
N LEU A 269 -1.28 -3.81 -6.68
CA LEU A 269 -2.16 -4.87 -6.19
C LEU A 269 -2.05 -6.15 -7.00
N PHE A 270 -1.95 -6.06 -8.33
CA PHE A 270 -1.68 -7.20 -9.20
C PHE A 270 -0.43 -7.96 -8.73
N PHE A 271 0.72 -7.29 -8.63
CA PHE A 271 1.97 -7.97 -8.24
C PHE A 271 1.95 -8.46 -6.79
N ILE A 272 1.34 -7.69 -5.88
CA ILE A 272 1.19 -8.05 -4.47
C ILE A 272 0.46 -9.38 -4.30
N ILE A 273 -0.66 -9.57 -5.01
CA ILE A 273 -1.43 -10.82 -4.94
C ILE A 273 -0.59 -12.01 -5.42
N HIS A 274 0.23 -11.84 -6.45
CA HIS A 274 1.12 -12.91 -6.93
C HIS A 274 2.27 -13.18 -5.96
N ILE A 275 2.91 -12.14 -5.40
CA ILE A 275 3.98 -12.26 -4.40
C ILE A 275 3.46 -13.01 -3.16
N LEU A 276 2.29 -12.61 -2.64
CA LEU A 276 1.67 -13.28 -1.50
C LEU A 276 1.28 -14.73 -1.82
N GLY A 277 0.87 -15.00 -3.07
CA GLY A 277 0.65 -16.35 -3.59
C GLY A 277 1.91 -17.22 -3.61
N GLU A 278 3.04 -16.67 -4.04
CA GLU A 278 4.34 -17.36 -4.06
C GLU A 278 4.86 -17.61 -2.64
N LEU A 279 4.65 -16.66 -1.73
CA LEU A 279 5.02 -16.80 -0.32
C LEU A 279 4.10 -17.77 0.44
N GLY A 280 2.94 -18.15 -0.11
CA GLY A 280 1.95 -18.99 0.55
C GLY A 280 1.37 -18.34 1.82
N GLU A 281 1.21 -17.02 1.82
CA GLU A 281 0.78 -16.28 3.00
C GLU A 281 -0.73 -16.44 3.24
N ALA A 282 -1.09 -17.26 4.23
CA ALA A 282 -2.48 -17.60 4.54
C ALA A 282 -3.35 -16.39 4.89
N ARG A 283 -2.79 -15.33 5.51
CA ARG A 283 -3.53 -14.10 5.84
C ARG A 283 -4.05 -13.37 4.60
N THR A 284 -3.58 -13.72 3.41
CA THR A 284 -4.02 -13.17 2.13
C THR A 284 -5.42 -13.65 1.74
N PHE A 285 -5.84 -14.83 2.18
CA PHE A 285 -7.06 -15.48 1.69
C PHE A 285 -8.30 -14.60 1.91
N ALA A 286 -8.57 -14.20 3.15
CA ALA A 286 -9.77 -13.41 3.45
C ALA A 286 -9.80 -12.04 2.73
N PRO A 287 -8.71 -11.23 2.73
CA PRO A 287 -8.66 -9.99 1.93
C PRO A 287 -8.81 -10.22 0.42
N LEU A 288 -8.21 -11.29 -0.13
CA LEU A 288 -8.38 -11.63 -1.54
C LEU A 288 -9.82 -12.03 -1.85
N MET A 289 -10.45 -12.85 -1.00
CA MET A 289 -11.85 -13.24 -1.15
C MET A 289 -12.80 -12.04 -1.06
N LYS A 290 -12.48 -11.03 -0.23
CA LYS A 290 -13.20 -9.75 -0.19
C LYS A 290 -13.12 -9.02 -1.54
N LEU A 291 -11.93 -8.97 -2.17
CA LEU A 291 -11.74 -8.37 -3.50
C LEU A 291 -12.61 -9.05 -4.54
N LEU A 292 -12.52 -10.38 -4.62
CA LEU A 292 -13.22 -11.19 -5.61
C LEU A 292 -14.75 -11.14 -5.46
N ASN A 293 -15.23 -10.95 -4.22
CA ASN A 293 -16.66 -10.80 -3.93
C ASN A 293 -17.18 -9.35 -4.11
N SER A 294 -16.32 -8.35 -4.32
CA SER A 294 -16.72 -6.94 -4.33
C SER A 294 -17.50 -6.54 -5.59
N SER A 295 -16.90 -6.71 -6.77
CA SER A 295 -17.57 -6.59 -8.07
C SER A 295 -16.71 -7.22 -9.17
N ALA A 296 -17.36 -7.67 -10.24
CA ALA A 296 -16.68 -8.19 -11.43
C ALA A 296 -15.69 -7.17 -12.02
N ASN A 297 -16.10 -5.89 -12.15
CA ASN A 297 -15.26 -4.84 -12.70
C ASN A 297 -13.99 -4.62 -11.88
N ARG A 298 -14.11 -4.53 -10.55
CA ARG A 298 -12.94 -4.32 -9.69
C ARG A 298 -11.94 -5.47 -9.81
N THR A 299 -12.45 -6.70 -9.86
CA THR A 299 -11.61 -7.89 -10.02
C THR A 299 -10.89 -7.86 -11.37
N GLU A 300 -11.59 -7.49 -12.44
CA GLU A 300 -11.02 -7.34 -13.77
C GLU A 300 -9.97 -6.21 -13.82
N ASP A 301 -10.25 -5.06 -13.21
CA ASP A 301 -9.33 -3.92 -13.17
C ASP A 301 -7.99 -4.27 -12.49
N VAL A 302 -8.02 -5.09 -11.43
CA VAL A 302 -6.80 -5.51 -10.72
C VAL A 302 -6.10 -6.68 -11.40
N LEU A 303 -6.84 -7.75 -11.72
CA LEU A 303 -6.25 -9.04 -12.08
C LEU A 303 -6.23 -9.28 -13.59
N GLY A 304 -7.17 -8.71 -14.35
CA GLY A 304 -7.36 -8.97 -15.78
C GLY A 304 -7.26 -10.47 -16.11
N ASP A 305 -6.41 -10.82 -17.08
CA ASP A 305 -6.17 -12.20 -17.51
C ASP A 305 -5.70 -13.14 -16.36
N ALA A 306 -5.18 -12.61 -15.24
CA ALA A 306 -4.75 -13.44 -14.11
C ALA A 306 -5.92 -14.12 -13.40
N VAL A 307 -7.14 -13.63 -13.58
CA VAL A 307 -8.35 -14.27 -13.03
C VAL A 307 -8.50 -15.69 -13.56
N THR A 308 -8.16 -15.95 -14.82
CA THR A 308 -8.26 -17.29 -15.42
C THR A 308 -6.96 -18.08 -15.38
N GLU A 309 -5.80 -17.41 -15.42
CA GLU A 309 -4.50 -18.07 -15.56
C GLU A 309 -3.85 -18.44 -14.20
N ASN A 310 -3.92 -17.54 -13.22
CA ASN A 310 -3.12 -17.63 -12.00
C ASN A 310 -3.98 -17.71 -10.72
N LEU A 311 -5.15 -17.09 -10.71
CA LEU A 311 -6.00 -16.98 -9.53
C LEU A 311 -6.34 -18.33 -8.88
N PRO A 312 -6.69 -19.42 -9.61
CA PRO A 312 -6.94 -20.72 -8.98
C PRO A 312 -5.76 -21.19 -8.12
N LYS A 313 -4.53 -21.02 -8.64
CA LYS A 313 -3.29 -21.43 -7.98
C LYS A 313 -2.98 -20.57 -6.77
N ILE A 314 -3.23 -19.27 -6.87
CA ILE A 314 -3.02 -18.32 -5.77
C ILE A 314 -4.01 -18.59 -4.63
N LEU A 315 -5.28 -18.88 -4.95
CA LEU A 315 -6.29 -19.31 -3.98
C LEU A 315 -5.87 -20.61 -3.28
N ILE A 316 -5.27 -21.55 -4.03
CA ILE A 316 -4.74 -22.80 -3.45
C ILE A 316 -3.56 -22.51 -2.49
N SER A 317 -2.59 -21.70 -2.90
CA SER A 317 -1.39 -21.40 -2.09
C SER A 317 -1.67 -20.57 -0.84
N THR A 318 -2.66 -19.67 -0.91
CA THR A 318 -2.98 -18.75 0.20
C THR A 318 -4.06 -19.28 1.12
N PHE A 319 -4.60 -20.48 0.89
CA PHE A 319 -5.74 -20.99 1.65
C PHE A 319 -5.48 -21.05 3.15
N ASP A 320 -6.40 -20.46 3.93
CA ASP A 320 -6.31 -20.35 5.38
C ASP A 320 -7.11 -21.42 6.14
N GLY A 321 -7.82 -22.30 5.43
CA GLY A 321 -8.70 -23.31 5.99
C GLY A 321 -10.19 -22.96 5.94
N ASP A 322 -10.58 -21.73 5.61
CA ASP A 322 -11.98 -21.31 5.55
C ASP A 322 -12.62 -21.65 4.19
N THR A 323 -13.12 -22.88 4.08
CA THR A 323 -13.84 -23.34 2.88
C THR A 323 -15.14 -22.56 2.64
N ALA A 324 -15.71 -21.91 3.67
CA ALA A 324 -16.97 -21.18 3.53
C ALA A 324 -16.85 -19.99 2.57
N LEU A 325 -15.69 -19.33 2.53
CA LEU A 325 -15.43 -18.23 1.60
C LEU A 325 -15.46 -18.72 0.14
N LEU A 326 -14.93 -19.92 -0.16
CA LEU A 326 -15.00 -20.50 -1.52
C LEU A 326 -16.47 -20.72 -1.93
N TYR A 327 -17.29 -21.28 -1.05
CA TYR A 327 -18.72 -21.42 -1.31
C TYR A 327 -19.40 -20.07 -1.52
N GLN A 328 -19.06 -19.05 -0.72
CA GLN A 328 -19.61 -17.71 -0.90
C GLN A 328 -19.28 -17.16 -2.29
N LEU A 329 -18.01 -17.20 -2.72
CA LEU A 329 -17.59 -16.70 -4.03
C LEU A 329 -18.27 -17.47 -5.17
N MET A 330 -18.25 -18.81 -5.13
CA MET A 330 -18.90 -19.65 -6.15
C MET A 330 -20.40 -19.31 -6.34
N ASN A 331 -21.09 -18.94 -5.26
CA ASN A 331 -22.52 -18.64 -5.27
C ASN A 331 -22.84 -17.14 -5.38
N ASN A 332 -21.84 -16.26 -5.44
CA ASN A 332 -22.05 -14.81 -5.52
C ASN A 332 -22.40 -14.38 -6.96
N GLU A 333 -23.65 -14.02 -7.21
CA GLU A 333 -24.15 -13.57 -8.51
C GLU A 333 -23.52 -12.28 -9.03
N THR A 334 -22.98 -11.43 -8.14
CA THR A 334 -22.37 -10.16 -8.53
C THR A 334 -20.86 -10.26 -8.76
N ALA A 335 -20.25 -11.40 -8.41
CA ALA A 335 -18.85 -11.68 -8.68
C ALA A 335 -18.65 -12.06 -10.16
N GLY A 336 -17.47 -11.76 -10.70
CA GLY A 336 -17.13 -12.09 -12.09
C GLY A 336 -17.16 -13.60 -12.34
N GLU A 337 -17.74 -14.03 -13.46
CA GLU A 337 -17.92 -15.44 -13.78
C GLU A 337 -16.61 -16.25 -13.79
N PHE A 338 -15.50 -15.64 -14.23
CA PHE A 338 -14.18 -16.25 -14.20
C PHE A 338 -13.60 -16.40 -12.78
N ALA A 339 -13.84 -15.44 -11.89
CA ALA A 339 -13.44 -15.56 -10.49
C ALA A 339 -14.23 -16.67 -9.79
N ARG A 340 -15.51 -16.82 -10.12
CA ARG A 340 -16.35 -17.93 -9.63
C ARG A 340 -15.87 -19.27 -10.16
N ASN A 341 -15.47 -19.34 -11.43
CA ASN A 341 -14.83 -20.52 -12.02
C ASN A 341 -13.50 -20.86 -11.31
N ALA A 342 -12.63 -19.88 -11.10
CA ALA A 342 -11.37 -20.08 -10.37
C ALA A 342 -11.59 -20.60 -8.94
N ALA A 343 -12.67 -20.17 -8.29
CA ALA A 343 -13.08 -20.71 -6.99
C ALA A 343 -13.50 -22.18 -7.08
N PHE A 344 -14.17 -22.62 -8.15
CA PHE A 344 -14.48 -24.05 -8.37
C PHE A 344 -13.23 -24.89 -8.57
N GLU A 345 -12.23 -24.38 -9.27
CA GLU A 345 -10.94 -25.08 -9.48
C GLU A 345 -10.17 -25.23 -8.16
N ALA A 346 -10.00 -24.15 -7.40
CA ALA A 346 -9.39 -24.19 -6.08
C ALA A 346 -10.18 -25.08 -5.11
N TRP A 347 -11.51 -25.00 -5.12
CA TRP A 347 -12.38 -25.86 -4.33
C TRP A 347 -12.21 -27.34 -4.69
N SER A 348 -12.09 -27.66 -5.98
CA SER A 348 -11.85 -29.04 -6.45
C SER A 348 -10.51 -29.58 -5.95
N TYR A 349 -9.48 -28.73 -5.89
CA TYR A 349 -8.20 -29.09 -5.27
C TYR A 349 -8.38 -29.49 -3.79
N PHE A 350 -9.17 -28.75 -3.02
CA PHE A 350 -9.39 -29.07 -1.61
C PHE A 350 -10.28 -30.30 -1.38
N VAL A 351 -11.19 -30.63 -2.31
CA VAL A 351 -11.89 -31.92 -2.31
C VAL A 351 -10.92 -33.06 -2.62
N ALA A 352 -10.08 -32.91 -3.65
CA ALA A 352 -9.09 -33.93 -4.03
C ALA A 352 -8.04 -34.17 -2.93
N ALA A 353 -7.61 -33.11 -2.24
CA ALA A 353 -6.69 -33.17 -1.11
C ALA A 353 -7.34 -33.69 0.19
N GLY A 354 -8.66 -33.94 0.20
CA GLY A 354 -9.39 -34.48 1.34
C GLY A 354 -9.68 -33.46 2.46
N GLN A 355 -9.53 -32.17 2.19
CA GLN A 355 -9.88 -31.10 3.14
C GLN A 355 -11.38 -30.78 3.11
N ILE A 356 -12.05 -31.05 1.98
CA ILE A 356 -13.51 -31.01 1.84
C ILE A 356 -14.01 -32.43 1.64
N ASP A 357 -15.03 -32.83 2.40
CA ASP A 357 -15.58 -34.18 2.30
C ASP A 357 -16.17 -34.43 0.91
N ARG A 358 -15.88 -35.61 0.36
CA ARG A 358 -16.28 -35.97 -1.00
C ARG A 358 -17.79 -36.18 -1.15
N THR A 359 -18.47 -36.58 -0.07
CA THR A 359 -19.95 -36.70 -0.06
C THR A 359 -20.59 -35.32 -0.02
N GLU A 360 -20.09 -34.44 0.86
CA GLU A 360 -20.48 -33.03 0.92
C GLU A 360 -20.30 -32.35 -0.45
N ALA A 361 -19.15 -32.58 -1.09
CA ALA A 361 -18.84 -32.04 -2.41
C ALA A 361 -19.84 -32.47 -3.48
N LYS A 362 -20.20 -33.75 -3.51
CA LYS A 362 -21.20 -34.28 -4.45
C LYS A 362 -22.59 -33.70 -4.18
N ASP A 363 -22.98 -33.57 -2.92
CA ASP A 363 -24.27 -33.00 -2.53
C ASP A 363 -24.37 -31.51 -2.91
N TYR A 364 -23.28 -30.76 -2.71
CA TYR A 364 -23.18 -29.37 -3.16
C TYR A 364 -23.34 -29.25 -4.67
N LEU A 365 -22.53 -29.98 -5.46
CA LEU A 365 -22.59 -29.98 -6.93
C LEU A 365 -23.98 -30.41 -7.44
N SER A 366 -24.62 -31.38 -6.77
CA SER A 366 -26.00 -31.77 -7.08
C SER A 366 -26.99 -30.60 -6.85
N SER A 367 -26.81 -29.85 -5.76
CA SER A 367 -27.65 -28.72 -5.42
C SER A 367 -27.47 -27.52 -6.37
N CYS A 368 -26.27 -27.34 -6.92
CA CYS A 368 -25.96 -26.26 -7.86
C CYS A 368 -26.89 -26.28 -9.07
N PHE A 369 -27.24 -27.46 -9.61
CA PHE A 369 -28.15 -27.54 -10.77
C PHE A 369 -29.48 -26.80 -10.56
N VAL A 370 -29.96 -26.70 -9.32
CA VAL A 370 -31.18 -25.98 -8.96
C VAL A 370 -30.89 -24.55 -8.50
N LYS A 371 -29.84 -24.36 -7.69
CA LYS A 371 -29.60 -23.13 -6.93
C LYS A 371 -28.62 -22.16 -7.59
N LEU A 372 -27.62 -22.67 -8.31
CA LEU A 372 -26.57 -21.86 -8.91
C LEU A 372 -27.18 -20.95 -9.99
N GLN A 373 -26.73 -19.71 -9.97
CA GLN A 373 -27.12 -18.63 -10.86
C GLN A 373 -25.91 -18.13 -11.66
N PRO A 374 -26.10 -17.54 -12.86
CA PRO A 374 -27.39 -17.33 -13.52
C PRO A 374 -27.95 -18.63 -14.15
N ARG A 375 -29.22 -18.63 -14.58
CA ARG A 375 -29.89 -19.77 -15.27
C ARG A 375 -29.75 -19.71 -16.80
N GLU A 376 -28.59 -19.32 -17.27
CA GLU A 376 -28.22 -19.24 -18.69
C GLU A 376 -26.75 -19.63 -18.86
N ASP A 377 -26.29 -19.75 -20.10
CA ASP A 377 -24.90 -20.05 -20.42
C ASP A 377 -23.97 -19.01 -19.80
N ASN A 378 -23.06 -19.48 -18.94
CA ASN A 378 -22.17 -18.65 -18.14
C ASN A 378 -20.96 -19.48 -17.71
N TYR A 379 -19.78 -18.87 -17.60
CA TYR A 379 -18.55 -19.59 -17.25
C TYR A 379 -18.59 -20.24 -15.86
N VAL A 380 -19.48 -19.82 -14.95
CA VAL A 380 -19.66 -20.52 -13.68
C VAL A 380 -20.16 -21.97 -13.87
N TRP A 381 -20.98 -22.23 -14.90
CA TRP A 381 -21.44 -23.58 -15.22
C TRP A 381 -20.33 -24.45 -15.81
N ILE A 382 -19.35 -23.82 -16.45
CA ILE A 382 -18.13 -24.49 -16.93
C ILE A 382 -17.29 -24.94 -15.72
N GLY A 383 -17.12 -24.09 -14.71
CA GLY A 383 -16.47 -24.48 -13.45
C GLY A 383 -17.18 -25.60 -12.71
N TRP A 384 -18.51 -25.55 -12.64
CA TRP A 384 -19.33 -26.63 -12.09
C TRP A 384 -19.14 -27.96 -12.85
N LEU A 385 -19.13 -27.91 -14.19
CA LEU A 385 -18.92 -29.08 -15.03
C LEU A 385 -17.51 -29.67 -14.85
N TYR A 386 -16.47 -28.82 -14.85
CA TYR A 386 -15.10 -29.26 -14.64
C TYR A 386 -14.88 -29.81 -13.23
N ALA A 387 -15.50 -29.24 -12.21
CA ALA A 387 -15.48 -29.81 -10.86
C ALA A 387 -16.05 -31.24 -10.85
N ILE A 388 -17.14 -31.50 -11.57
CA ILE A 388 -17.73 -32.85 -11.68
C ILE A 388 -16.77 -33.81 -12.40
N SER A 389 -16.20 -33.40 -13.54
CA SER A 389 -15.31 -34.26 -14.32
C SER A 389 -13.97 -34.50 -13.63
N ASN A 390 -13.32 -33.46 -13.11
CA ASN A 390 -12.01 -33.52 -12.47
C ASN A 390 -12.03 -34.19 -11.09
N LEU A 391 -13.21 -34.30 -10.48
CA LEU A 391 -13.39 -35.11 -9.28
C LEU A 391 -13.93 -36.51 -9.60
N GLY A 392 -14.25 -36.85 -10.85
CA GLY A 392 -14.72 -38.19 -11.22
C GLY A 392 -16.10 -38.56 -10.69
N PHE A 393 -17.02 -37.60 -10.53
CA PHE A 393 -18.38 -37.84 -10.02
C PHE A 393 -19.32 -38.41 -11.10
N THR A 394 -19.14 -39.69 -11.42
CA THR A 394 -19.92 -40.39 -12.46
C THR A 394 -21.43 -40.40 -12.20
N GLU A 395 -21.87 -40.31 -10.94
CA GLU A 395 -23.29 -40.28 -10.57
C GLU A 395 -24.01 -39.01 -11.02
N LEU A 396 -23.27 -37.94 -11.33
CA LEU A 396 -23.84 -36.64 -11.76
C LEU A 396 -23.96 -36.51 -13.28
N LYS A 397 -23.59 -37.53 -14.06
CA LYS A 397 -23.64 -37.50 -15.54
C LYS A 397 -25.02 -37.13 -16.10
N ASP A 398 -26.09 -37.70 -15.55
CA ASP A 398 -27.46 -37.40 -16.00
C ASP A 398 -27.85 -35.94 -15.70
N LEU A 399 -27.34 -35.38 -14.60
CA LEU A 399 -27.58 -33.99 -14.21
C LEU A 399 -26.86 -33.03 -15.16
N VAL A 400 -25.62 -33.33 -15.52
CA VAL A 400 -24.86 -32.58 -16.54
C VAL A 400 -25.56 -32.67 -17.90
N GLY A 401 -26.05 -33.84 -18.29
CA GLY A 401 -26.84 -34.02 -19.51
C GLY A 401 -28.06 -33.08 -19.56
N LYS A 402 -28.79 -32.95 -18.45
CA LYS A 402 -29.89 -31.98 -18.34
C LYS A 402 -29.41 -30.54 -18.45
N ALA A 403 -28.26 -30.20 -17.86
CA ALA A 403 -27.71 -28.84 -17.94
C ALA A 403 -27.43 -28.41 -19.39
N TYR A 404 -26.92 -29.31 -20.24
CA TYR A 404 -26.83 -29.08 -21.67
C TYR A 404 -28.22 -28.96 -22.34
N ASP A 405 -29.19 -29.82 -21.99
CA ASP A 405 -30.53 -29.81 -22.60
C ASP A 405 -31.28 -28.48 -22.41
N ILE A 406 -31.06 -27.81 -21.26
CA ILE A 406 -31.68 -26.53 -20.93
C ILE A 406 -30.76 -25.32 -21.18
N GLY A 407 -29.60 -25.52 -21.81
CA GLY A 407 -28.72 -24.44 -22.26
C GLY A 407 -27.95 -23.71 -21.15
N LEU A 408 -27.65 -24.38 -20.03
CA LEU A 408 -26.73 -23.83 -19.01
C LEU A 408 -25.26 -24.01 -19.38
N VAL A 409 -24.97 -24.98 -20.24
CA VAL A 409 -23.63 -25.27 -20.76
C VAL A 409 -23.72 -25.36 -22.27
N PHE A 410 -22.90 -24.59 -22.98
CA PHE A 410 -22.79 -24.65 -24.42
C PHE A 410 -21.78 -25.72 -24.90
N GLU A 411 -22.15 -26.52 -25.91
CA GLU A 411 -21.30 -27.60 -26.46
C GLU A 411 -20.01 -27.09 -27.13
N GLY A 412 -19.89 -25.79 -27.39
CA GLY A 412 -18.67 -25.19 -27.90
C GLY A 412 -17.54 -25.05 -26.87
N HIS A 413 -17.84 -25.17 -25.57
CA HIS A 413 -16.83 -25.20 -24.52
C HIS A 413 -16.26 -26.61 -24.35
N ILE A 414 -17.15 -27.57 -24.15
CA ILE A 414 -16.84 -28.99 -24.03
C ILE A 414 -18.05 -29.79 -24.49
N THR A 415 -17.82 -30.80 -25.34
CA THR A 415 -18.89 -31.65 -25.84
C THR A 415 -19.35 -32.65 -24.78
N ARG A 416 -20.60 -33.13 -24.87
CA ARG A 416 -21.11 -34.18 -23.98
C ARG A 416 -20.26 -35.45 -23.99
N GLY A 417 -19.68 -35.77 -25.16
CA GLY A 417 -18.80 -36.91 -25.34
C GLY A 417 -17.50 -36.73 -24.57
N GLU A 418 -16.83 -35.60 -24.77
CA GLU A 418 -15.59 -35.26 -24.04
C GLU A 418 -15.81 -35.25 -22.53
N PHE A 419 -16.88 -34.61 -22.04
CA PHE A 419 -17.22 -34.63 -20.62
C PHE A 419 -17.37 -36.05 -20.07
N LYS A 420 -18.09 -36.92 -20.79
CA LYS A 420 -18.32 -38.31 -20.39
C LYS A 420 -17.01 -39.08 -20.32
N ASP A 421 -16.16 -38.93 -21.33
CA ASP A 421 -14.87 -39.62 -21.39
C ASP A 421 -13.94 -39.15 -20.25
N LEU A 422 -13.91 -37.84 -19.96
CA LEU A 422 -13.13 -37.28 -18.85
C LEU A 422 -13.60 -37.82 -17.49
N VAL A 423 -14.89 -37.72 -17.16
CA VAL A 423 -15.38 -38.14 -15.84
C VAL A 423 -15.21 -39.65 -15.63
N GLU A 424 -15.32 -40.46 -16.68
CA GLU A 424 -15.10 -41.91 -16.62
C GLU A 424 -13.62 -42.25 -16.44
N ALA A 425 -12.71 -41.54 -17.11
CA ALA A 425 -11.28 -41.71 -16.94
C ALA A 425 -10.84 -41.33 -15.51
N VAL A 426 -11.25 -40.16 -15.01
CA VAL A 426 -10.88 -39.65 -13.68
C VAL A 426 -11.44 -40.52 -12.56
N ALA A 427 -12.63 -41.12 -12.75
CA ALA A 427 -13.20 -42.04 -11.76
C ALA A 427 -12.38 -43.33 -11.54
N GLN A 428 -11.43 -43.64 -12.43
CA GLN A 428 -10.50 -44.75 -12.28
C GLN A 428 -9.14 -44.32 -11.69
N THR A 429 -8.97 -43.03 -11.41
CA THR A 429 -7.71 -42.48 -10.89
C THR A 429 -7.66 -42.60 -9.36
N ASP A 430 -6.56 -43.16 -8.84
CA ASP A 430 -6.32 -43.29 -7.38
C ASP A 430 -5.71 -42.02 -6.75
N ASP A 431 -5.20 -41.09 -7.55
CA ASP A 431 -4.58 -39.83 -7.12
C ASP A 431 -5.18 -38.62 -7.86
N LEU A 432 -6.23 -38.04 -7.25
CA LEU A 432 -6.93 -36.88 -7.82
C LEU A 432 -6.09 -35.60 -7.81
N VAL A 433 -5.14 -35.46 -6.89
CA VAL A 433 -4.27 -34.28 -6.83
C VAL A 433 -3.28 -34.32 -8.00
N ALA A 434 -2.73 -35.49 -8.30
CA ALA A 434 -1.89 -35.67 -9.49
C ALA A 434 -2.66 -35.42 -10.79
N HIS A 435 -3.93 -35.82 -10.88
CA HIS A 435 -4.82 -35.48 -12.01
C HIS A 435 -5.03 -33.96 -12.13
N LEU A 436 -5.42 -33.29 -11.04
CA LEU A 436 -5.64 -31.84 -11.07
C LEU A 436 -4.39 -31.06 -11.49
N LYS A 437 -3.20 -31.55 -11.12
CA LYS A 437 -1.94 -30.98 -11.59
C LYS A 437 -1.77 -31.07 -13.11
N THR A 438 -2.25 -32.12 -13.79
CA THR A 438 -2.21 -32.17 -15.26
C THR A 438 -3.16 -31.16 -15.91
N GLU A 439 -4.22 -30.81 -15.20
CA GLU A 439 -5.15 -29.73 -15.56
C GLU A 439 -4.68 -28.34 -15.08
N ASN A 440 -3.42 -28.21 -14.66
CA ASN A 440 -2.83 -26.95 -14.18
C ASN A 440 -3.48 -26.39 -12.90
N VAL A 441 -4.23 -27.22 -12.15
CA VAL A 441 -4.82 -26.88 -10.86
C VAL A 441 -3.89 -27.37 -9.74
N GLU A 442 -2.95 -26.51 -9.37
CA GLU A 442 -1.92 -26.79 -8.36
C GLU A 442 -1.51 -25.50 -7.62
N PRO A 443 -0.80 -25.58 -6.48
CA PRO A 443 -0.31 -24.39 -5.79
C PRO A 443 0.55 -23.47 -6.68
N PHE A 444 0.41 -22.16 -6.51
CA PHE A 444 1.24 -21.14 -7.14
C PHE A 444 2.68 -21.23 -6.62
N THR A 445 3.66 -21.07 -7.52
CA THR A 445 5.07 -21.37 -7.23
C THR A 445 6.01 -20.18 -7.37
N SER A 446 5.96 -19.45 -8.49
CA SER A 446 6.84 -18.29 -8.70
C SER A 446 6.20 -17.21 -9.58
N THR A 447 6.12 -16.01 -9.02
CA THR A 447 5.61 -14.79 -9.65
C THR A 447 6.39 -14.48 -10.91
N ILE A 448 7.72 -14.44 -10.81
CA ILE A 448 8.58 -14.06 -11.93
C ILE A 448 8.55 -15.13 -13.03
N ASP A 449 8.65 -16.41 -12.69
CA ASP A 449 8.70 -17.49 -13.68
C ASP A 449 7.39 -17.66 -14.44
N VAL A 450 6.26 -17.33 -13.81
CA VAL A 450 4.94 -17.34 -14.44
C VAL A 450 4.77 -16.09 -15.30
N LEU A 451 4.91 -14.89 -14.72
CA LEU A 451 4.60 -13.64 -15.41
C LEU A 451 5.59 -13.32 -16.51
N SER A 452 6.85 -13.73 -16.41
CA SER A 452 7.85 -13.47 -17.47
C SER A 452 7.51 -14.10 -18.83
N LYS A 453 6.58 -15.06 -18.87
CA LYS A 453 6.12 -15.72 -20.10
C LYS A 453 4.92 -15.02 -20.74
N TRP A 454 4.32 -14.05 -20.05
CA TRP A 454 3.13 -13.39 -20.53
C TRP A 454 3.47 -12.38 -21.62
N HIS A 455 2.61 -12.31 -22.64
CA HIS A 455 2.79 -11.37 -23.74
C HIS A 455 2.80 -9.90 -23.24
N GLY A 456 2.03 -9.57 -22.20
CA GLY A 456 2.02 -8.23 -21.60
C GLY A 456 3.37 -7.77 -21.03
N PHE A 457 4.30 -8.70 -20.78
CA PHE A 457 5.64 -8.42 -20.27
C PHE A 457 6.75 -8.68 -21.30
N SER A 458 6.41 -8.99 -22.56
CA SER A 458 7.41 -9.20 -23.61
C SER A 458 8.02 -7.89 -24.10
N GLU A 459 9.27 -7.95 -24.57
CA GLU A 459 9.95 -6.78 -25.15
C GLU A 459 9.18 -6.23 -26.37
N GLU A 460 8.58 -7.12 -27.17
CA GLU A 460 7.79 -6.74 -28.34
C GLU A 460 6.57 -5.90 -27.93
N TYR A 461 5.83 -6.34 -26.91
CA TYR A 461 4.65 -5.63 -26.43
C TYR A 461 5.02 -4.29 -25.82
N LEU A 462 6.04 -4.26 -24.94
CA LEU A 462 6.50 -3.02 -24.31
C LEU A 462 7.04 -2.02 -25.33
N THR A 463 7.74 -2.50 -26.37
CA THR A 463 8.21 -1.66 -27.48
C THR A 463 7.03 -1.11 -28.29
N ALA A 464 6.01 -1.92 -28.57
CA ALA A 464 4.81 -1.49 -29.26
C ALA A 464 4.03 -0.44 -28.46
N GLN A 465 3.88 -0.62 -27.14
CA GLN A 465 3.28 0.34 -26.22
C GLN A 465 4.05 1.68 -26.21
N LYS A 466 5.38 1.65 -26.07
CA LYS A 466 6.22 2.87 -26.12
C LYS A 466 6.05 3.62 -27.44
N LYS A 467 6.05 2.90 -28.58
CA LYS A 467 5.80 3.50 -29.90
C LYS A 467 4.39 4.10 -30.01
N ALA A 468 3.37 3.41 -29.51
CA ALA A 468 2.00 3.90 -29.52
C ALA A 468 1.85 5.17 -28.66
N ALA A 469 2.48 5.22 -27.48
CA ALA A 469 2.50 6.40 -26.62
C ALA A 469 3.19 7.61 -27.29
N GLN A 470 4.28 7.37 -28.03
CA GLN A 470 4.98 8.41 -28.80
C GLN A 470 4.21 8.88 -30.04
N THR A 471 3.40 8.00 -30.62
CA THR A 471 2.59 8.30 -31.83
C THR A 471 1.25 8.94 -31.50
N LYS A 472 0.76 8.78 -30.25
CA LYS A 472 -0.31 9.61 -29.69
C LYS A 472 0.25 11.04 -29.58
N GLN A 473 0.03 11.86 -30.62
CA GLN A 473 0.17 13.30 -30.49
C GLN A 473 -0.56 13.72 -29.21
N PRO A 474 0.00 14.61 -28.37
CA PRO A 474 -0.80 15.24 -27.34
C PRO A 474 -2.02 15.78 -28.08
N SER A 475 -3.21 15.31 -27.73
CA SER A 475 -4.42 15.85 -28.31
C SER A 475 -4.40 17.33 -27.99
N LEU A 476 -4.08 18.15 -28.99
CA LEU A 476 -4.35 19.58 -28.95
C LEU A 476 -5.78 19.68 -28.43
N PRO A 477 -6.04 20.45 -27.35
CA PRO A 477 -7.42 20.67 -26.94
C PRO A 477 -8.18 21.08 -28.19
N LYS A 478 -9.28 20.38 -28.50
CA LYS A 478 -10.12 20.71 -29.65
C LYS A 478 -10.63 22.14 -29.45
N ILE A 479 -9.90 23.11 -29.98
CA ILE A 479 -10.39 24.47 -30.20
C ILE A 479 -11.48 24.31 -31.26
N GLY A 480 -12.73 24.20 -30.82
CA GLY A 480 -13.89 24.04 -31.71
C GLY A 480 -14.92 22.99 -31.29
N GLY A 481 -14.76 22.28 -30.16
CA GLY A 481 -15.88 21.59 -29.51
C GLY A 481 -16.54 22.53 -28.51
N GLU A 482 -17.86 22.70 -28.60
CA GLU A 482 -18.64 23.56 -27.70
C GLU A 482 -18.25 23.30 -26.24
N ILE A 483 -17.67 24.32 -25.60
CA ILE A 483 -17.51 24.36 -24.14
C ILE A 483 -18.93 24.12 -23.59
N PRO A 484 -19.15 23.16 -22.67
CA PRO A 484 -20.43 23.08 -21.99
C PRO A 484 -20.69 24.45 -21.39
N ILE A 485 -21.76 25.12 -21.78
CA ILE A 485 -22.09 26.45 -21.25
C ILE A 485 -22.32 26.27 -19.75
N ILE A 486 -21.29 26.53 -18.95
CA ILE A 486 -21.38 26.56 -17.50
C ILE A 486 -22.19 27.80 -17.18
N ASN A 487 -23.43 27.59 -16.72
CA ASN A 487 -24.20 28.69 -16.16
C ASN A 487 -23.57 29.07 -14.82
N GLU A 488 -22.68 30.06 -14.83
CA GLU A 488 -22.02 30.64 -13.65
C GLU A 488 -23.02 31.14 -12.59
N PHE A 489 -24.30 31.27 -12.94
CA PHE A 489 -25.37 31.73 -12.06
C PHE A 489 -26.37 30.63 -11.69
N ARG A 490 -26.02 29.35 -11.86
CA ARG A 490 -26.92 28.21 -11.55
C ARG A 490 -27.44 28.22 -10.11
N ASP A 491 -26.67 28.79 -9.19
CA ASP A 491 -26.96 28.85 -7.75
C ASP A 491 -27.60 30.18 -7.32
N ILE A 492 -27.92 31.08 -8.28
CA ILE A 492 -28.55 32.38 -7.99
C ILE A 492 -30.06 32.29 -8.20
N GLY A 493 -30.81 32.41 -7.11
CA GLY A 493 -32.27 32.43 -7.12
C GLY A 493 -32.82 33.67 -7.84
N ARG A 494 -33.96 33.50 -8.53
CA ARG A 494 -34.64 34.55 -9.31
C ARG A 494 -34.92 35.85 -8.52
N ASN A 495 -35.00 35.78 -7.18
CA ASN A 495 -35.25 36.92 -6.30
C ASN A 495 -34.00 37.43 -5.57
N ASP A 496 -32.84 36.81 -5.74
CA ASP A 496 -31.59 37.16 -5.06
C ASP A 496 -30.99 38.44 -5.63
N LEU A 497 -30.04 39.05 -4.92
CA LEU A 497 -29.32 40.22 -5.41
C LEU A 497 -28.49 39.85 -6.64
N CYS A 498 -28.56 40.70 -7.66
CA CYS A 498 -27.90 40.44 -8.93
C CYS A 498 -26.37 40.55 -8.76
N PRO A 499 -25.59 39.54 -9.19
CA PRO A 499 -24.14 39.50 -8.99
C PRO A 499 -23.37 40.56 -9.79
N CYS A 500 -24.02 41.24 -10.75
CA CYS A 500 -23.41 42.35 -11.50
C CYS A 500 -23.23 43.65 -10.66
N GLY A 501 -23.57 43.62 -9.37
CA GLY A 501 -23.39 44.76 -8.46
C GLY A 501 -24.44 45.87 -8.60
N SER A 502 -25.51 45.66 -9.37
CA SER A 502 -26.54 46.68 -9.62
C SER A 502 -27.47 46.98 -8.43
N GLY A 503 -27.40 46.18 -7.36
CA GLY A 503 -28.28 46.28 -6.19
C GLY A 503 -29.75 45.87 -6.45
N LYS A 504 -30.09 45.38 -7.65
CA LYS A 504 -31.44 44.91 -8.02
C LYS A 504 -31.56 43.40 -7.87
N LYS A 505 -32.80 42.87 -7.75
CA LYS A 505 -33.06 41.42 -7.81
C LYS A 505 -32.70 40.86 -9.18
N TYR A 506 -32.16 39.64 -9.25
CA TYR A 506 -31.66 39.00 -10.47
C TYR A 506 -32.68 39.02 -11.63
N LYS A 507 -33.96 38.72 -11.33
CA LYS A 507 -35.07 38.80 -12.31
C LYS A 507 -35.38 40.17 -12.91
N LYS A 508 -34.91 41.25 -12.28
CA LYS A 508 -35.15 42.64 -12.74
C LYS A 508 -33.87 43.27 -13.30
N CYS A 509 -32.82 42.46 -13.52
CA CYS A 509 -31.53 42.93 -14.00
C CYS A 509 -31.01 42.05 -15.14
N CYS A 510 -30.28 40.97 -14.85
CA CYS A 510 -29.57 40.17 -15.85
C CYS A 510 -30.40 39.01 -16.44
N LEU A 511 -31.64 38.81 -15.97
CA LEU A 511 -32.55 37.76 -16.44
C LEU A 511 -33.68 38.30 -17.35
N GLN A 512 -33.49 39.46 -17.98
CA GLN A 512 -34.49 40.07 -18.88
C GLN A 512 -34.53 39.41 -20.24
#